data_AF-A0AA90CMQ4-F1
#
_entry.id   AF-A0AA90CMQ4-F1
#
_cell.length_a   1.000
_cell.length_b   1.000
_cell.length_c   1.000
_cell.angle_alpha   90.00
_cell.angle_beta   90.00
_cell.angle_gamma   90.00
#
_symmetry.space_group_name_H-M   'P 1'
#
loop_
_entity.id
_entity.type
_entity.pdbx_description
1 polymer ?
#
loop_
_entity_poly.entity_id
_entity_poly.type
_entity_poly.pdbx_seq_one_letter_code
_entity_poly.pdbx_strand_id
1 'polypeptide(L)' 'MNKRSFAMVAMIALFTLAGCKDRVIWNDNGKVEEATQDRKVWDSNGKMDSGNREIWVDKNGNEVVK' A
#
# COMPACT_ATOMS: atom_id res chain seq x y z
N MET A 1 -1.31 13.73 34.80
CA MET A 1 -0.18 14.51 34.23
C MET A 1 -0.31 15.95 34.70
N ASN A 2 0.72 16.52 35.35
CA ASN A 2 0.65 17.92 35.80
C ASN A 2 0.84 18.86 34.58
N LYS A 3 0.35 20.11 34.66
CA LYS A 3 0.40 21.07 33.53
C LYS A 3 1.83 21.31 33.00
N ARG A 4 2.83 21.23 33.88
CA ARG A 4 4.25 21.40 33.55
C ARG A 4 4.80 20.21 32.76
N SER A 5 4.42 19.00 33.13
CA SER A 5 4.76 17.76 32.42
C SER A 5 4.11 17.70 31.05
N PHE A 6 2.85 18.17 30.91
CA PHE A 6 2.23 18.27 29.58
C PHE A 6 2.96 19.25 28.67
N ALA A 7 3.29 20.45 29.18
CA ALA A 7 4.04 21.45 28.41
C ALA A 7 5.42 20.94 27.97
N MET A 8 6.12 20.22 28.86
CA MET A 8 7.43 19.63 28.55
C MET A 8 7.34 18.55 27.47
N VAL A 9 6.35 17.65 27.56
CA VAL A 9 6.12 16.61 26.55
C VAL A 9 5.76 17.23 25.19
N ALA A 10 4.89 18.25 25.17
CA ALA A 10 4.52 18.95 23.95
C ALA A 10 5.72 19.63 23.27
N MET A 11 6.60 20.25 24.07
CA MET A 11 7.81 20.90 23.56
C MET A 11 8.79 19.88 22.94
N ILE A 12 9.01 18.74 23.61
CA ILE A 12 9.88 17.67 23.07
C ILE A 12 9.33 17.12 21.75
N ALA A 13 8.01 16.92 21.64
CA ALA A 13 7.38 16.47 20.40
C ALA A 13 7.59 17.46 19.24
N LEU A 14 7.47 18.76 19.48
CA LEU A 14 7.72 19.77 18.44
C LEU A 14 9.18 19.75 17.93
N PHE A 15 10.14 19.55 18.83
CA PHE A 15 11.56 19.48 18.47
C PHE A 15 11.91 18.21 17.69
N THR A 16 11.28 17.06 17.98
CA THR A 16 11.51 15.82 17.22
C THR A 16 10.93 15.89 15.80
N LEU A 17 9.79 16.57 15.61
CA LEU A 17 9.22 16.81 14.29
C LEU A 17 10.05 17.81 13.46
N ALA A 18 10.65 18.83 14.09
CA ALA A 18 11.53 19.81 13.41
C ALA A 18 12.89 19.22 12.97
N GLY A 19 13.32 18.10 13.57
CA GLY A 19 14.55 17.37 13.22
C GLY A 19 14.46 16.55 11.92
N CYS A 20 13.29 16.47 11.27
CA CYS A 20 13.09 15.78 10.01
C CYS A 20 13.48 16.62 8.78
N LYS A 21 14.64 17.29 8.80
CA LYS A 21 15.10 18.21 7.74
C LYS A 21 15.30 17.57 6.37
N ASP A 22 15.52 16.26 6.33
CA ASP A 22 15.75 15.52 5.08
C ASP A 22 14.48 14.85 4.54
N ARG A 23 13.30 15.19 5.06
CA ARG A 23 12.04 14.82 4.41
C ARG A 23 11.84 15.70 3.19
N VAL A 24 12.49 15.33 2.10
CA VAL A 24 12.16 15.82 0.77
C VAL A 24 10.74 15.34 0.48
N ILE A 25 9.76 16.25 0.60
CA ILE A 25 8.43 16.00 0.04
C ILE A 25 8.63 16.02 -1.47
N TRP A 26 8.73 14.83 -2.06
CA TRP A 26 8.94 14.68 -3.49
C TRP A 26 7.64 15.08 -4.20
N ASN A 27 7.70 16.13 -5.01
CA ASN A 27 6.64 16.49 -5.93
C ASN A 27 6.90 15.76 -7.25
N ASP A 28 6.04 14.81 -7.57
CA ASP A 28 6.11 14.02 -8.78
C ASP A 28 5.59 14.76 -10.02
N ASN A 29 5.07 15.97 -9.85
CA ASN A 29 4.39 16.78 -10.87
C ASN A 29 3.30 15.99 -11.64
N GLY A 30 2.59 15.09 -10.96
CA GLY A 30 1.53 14.31 -11.57
C GLY A 30 2.01 13.11 -12.40
N LYS A 31 3.31 12.79 -12.37
CA LYS A 31 3.88 11.67 -13.15
C LYS A 31 3.34 10.31 -12.73
N VAL A 32 3.01 10.12 -11.45
CA VAL A 32 2.42 8.87 -10.97
C VAL A 32 0.99 8.74 -11.51
N GLU A 33 0.21 9.81 -11.46
CA GLU A 33 -1.13 9.88 -12.02
C GLU A 33 -1.11 9.64 -13.54
N GLU A 34 -0.24 10.31 -14.29
CA GLU A 34 -0.06 10.08 -15.73
C GLU A 34 0.30 8.61 -16.04
N ALA A 35 1.23 8.01 -15.28
CA ALA A 35 1.61 6.60 -15.43
C ALA A 35 0.54 5.60 -14.94
N THR A 36 -0.56 6.07 -14.36
CA THR A 36 -1.65 5.23 -13.83
C THR A 36 -2.99 5.46 -14.52
N GLN A 37 -3.16 6.54 -15.30
CA GLN A 37 -4.44 6.93 -15.93
C GLN A 37 -5.06 5.84 -16.80
N ASP A 38 -4.25 5.06 -17.53
CA ASP A 38 -4.73 3.97 -18.38
C ASP A 38 -4.51 2.58 -17.78
N ARG A 39 -4.12 2.52 -16.50
CA ARG A 39 -3.87 1.26 -15.82
C ARG A 39 -5.22 0.61 -15.51
N LYS A 40 -5.63 -0.30 -16.39
CA LYS A 40 -6.62 -1.31 -16.04
C LYS A 40 -6.03 -2.19 -14.95
N VAL A 41 -6.33 -1.87 -13.69
CA VAL A 41 -6.26 -2.86 -12.60
C VAL A 41 -7.11 -4.02 -13.08
N TRP A 42 -6.60 -5.25 -12.95
CA TRP A 42 -7.29 -6.47 -13.36
C TRP A 42 -8.56 -6.64 -12.50
N ASP A 43 -9.57 -5.83 -12.78
CA ASP A 43 -10.88 -5.94 -12.21
C ASP A 43 -11.54 -7.09 -12.95
N SER A 44 -11.70 -8.17 -12.21
CA SER A 44 -12.33 -9.37 -12.73
C SER A 44 -13.82 -9.11 -13.02
N ASN A 45 -14.39 -7.94 -12.70
CA ASN A 45 -15.80 -7.59 -12.88
C ASN A 45 -16.71 -8.69 -12.30
N GLY A 46 -16.32 -9.25 -11.14
CA GLY A 46 -17.00 -10.40 -10.54
C GLY A 46 -16.85 -11.73 -11.29
N LYS A 47 -16.04 -11.80 -12.35
CA LYS A 47 -15.78 -12.99 -13.19
C LYS A 47 -14.57 -13.81 -12.76
N MET A 48 -13.97 -13.53 -11.60
CA MET A 48 -13.14 -14.54 -10.94
C MET A 48 -14.12 -15.58 -10.42
N ASP A 49 -14.46 -16.51 -11.30
CA ASP A 49 -15.27 -17.67 -10.97
C ASP A 49 -14.64 -18.33 -9.74
N SER A 50 -15.31 -18.22 -8.60
CA SER A 50 -14.90 -18.86 -7.34
C SER A 50 -15.25 -20.35 -7.33
N GLY A 51 -15.53 -20.93 -8.50
CA GLY A 51 -15.64 -22.36 -8.69
C GLY A 51 -14.28 -23.06 -8.50
N ASN A 52 -14.31 -24.39 -8.33
CA ASN A 52 -13.11 -25.22 -8.26
C ASN A 52 -12.26 -25.00 -9.51
N ARG A 53 -11.24 -24.14 -9.38
CA ARG A 53 -10.29 -23.91 -10.45
C ARG A 53 -9.24 -25.01 -10.36
N GLU A 54 -9.29 -25.95 -11.30
CA GLU A 54 -8.26 -26.96 -11.53
C GLU A 54 -7.01 -26.29 -12.13
N ILE A 55 -6.30 -25.48 -11.33
CA ILE A 55 -5.10 -24.73 -11.77
C ILE A 55 -3.93 -25.69 -12.05
N TRP A 56 -3.94 -26.85 -11.42
CA TRP A 56 -2.83 -27.78 -11.37
C TRP A 56 -3.24 -29.13 -11.94
N VAL A 57 -3.53 -29.17 -13.25
CA VAL A 57 -3.74 -30.43 -13.99
C VAL A 57 -2.65 -30.66 -15.01
N ASP A 58 -2.26 -31.93 -15.19
CA ASP A 58 -1.33 -32.32 -16.26
C ASP A 58 -2.03 -32.30 -17.64
N LYS A 59 -1.27 -32.59 -18.70
CA LYS A 59 -1.79 -32.68 -20.09
C LYS A 59 -2.89 -33.75 -20.29
N ASN A 60 -3.09 -34.63 -19.32
CA ASN A 60 -4.07 -35.70 -19.34
C ASN A 60 -5.27 -35.40 -18.40
N GLY A 61 -5.28 -34.26 -17.71
CA GLY A 61 -6.34 -33.84 -16.80
C GLY A 61 -6.19 -34.33 -15.36
N ASN A 62 -5.03 -34.84 -14.94
CA ASN A 62 -4.82 -35.31 -13.56
C ASN A 62 -4.34 -34.17 -12.64
N GLU A 63 -4.89 -34.07 -11.43
CA GLU A 63 -4.40 -33.14 -10.40
C GLU A 63 -2.93 -33.43 -10.02
N VAL A 64 -2.07 -32.41 -10.10
CA VAL A 64 -0.64 -32.54 -9.79
C VAL A 64 -0.26 -32.02 -8.40
N VAL A 65 -1.19 -31.38 -7.68
CA VAL A 65 -1.03 -30.93 -6.29
C VAL A 65 -2.20 -31.49 -5.47
N LYS A 66 -1.89 -32.09 -4.31
CA LYS A 66 -2.86 -32.73 -3.39
C LYS A 66 -3.08 -31.91 -2.14
#